data_AF-A0A5K1K108-F1
#
_entry.id   AF-A0A5K1K108-F1
#
_cell.length_a   1.000
_cell.length_b   1.000
_cell.length_c   1.000
_cell.angle_alpha   90.00
_cell.angle_beta   90.00
_cell.angle_gamma   90.00
#
_symmetry.space_group_name_H-M   'P 1'
#
loop_
_entity.id
_entity.type
_entity.pdbx_description
1 polymer ?
#
loop_
_entity_poly.entity_id
_entity_poly.type
_entity_poly.pdbx_seq_one_letter_code
_entity_poly.pdbx_strand_id
1 'polypeptide(L)'
;MPQSPLKAPSTTLRAADKMSRLAATLGFLLVSLIRGTTADTWCGKNYEAGEPVVPPGGQFSTPAPSSDPLLAFSCSPAIKPYLPSDASTTQTFLIDAPIVYSHIAGATPITLPTRSSASPLEVIVSVNGKTLARGSLAPNASTTLSFSLKDLSPQTALYDVQCTARYGSSATYTAAAQLAYLPDPPAGRSVTKMDLRTGALLAQPANGKGGSYETVFPVGFYTSFDYLTANLSTIDEIAAQ
;
A
#
# COMPACT_ATOMS: atom_id res chain seq x y z
N MET A 1 12.00 -66.62 -42.52
CA MET A 1 12.82 -66.88 -43.72
C MET A 1 13.30 -65.55 -44.30
N PRO A 2 14.40 -65.51 -45.08
CA PRO A 2 15.43 -64.46 -44.96
C PRO A 2 15.30 -63.38 -46.08
N GLN A 3 16.13 -62.34 -46.23
CA GLN A 3 17.60 -62.31 -46.24
C GLN A 3 18.22 -60.92 -45.97
N SER A 4 19.32 -60.91 -45.20
CA SER A 4 20.53 -60.13 -45.52
C SER A 4 21.48 -61.04 -46.34
N PRO A 5 22.36 -60.53 -47.22
CA PRO A 5 23.71 -60.04 -46.87
C PRO A 5 24.07 -58.74 -47.65
N LEU A 6 25.28 -58.16 -47.77
CA LEU A 6 26.68 -58.42 -47.36
C LEU A 6 27.19 -57.25 -46.48
N LYS A 7 28.31 -57.22 -45.73
CA LYS A 7 29.58 -57.98 -45.54
C LYS A 7 30.86 -57.23 -46.00
N ALA A 8 31.43 -56.44 -45.06
CA ALA A 8 32.87 -56.38 -44.67
C ALA A 8 33.91 -55.89 -45.74
N PRO A 9 35.22 -55.66 -45.44
CA PRO A 9 35.95 -56.02 -44.20
C PRO A 9 37.08 -55.07 -43.67
N SER A 10 37.65 -55.47 -42.51
CA SER A 10 39.08 -55.32 -42.13
C SER A 10 39.60 -53.92 -41.70
N THR A 11 40.61 -53.76 -40.82
CA THR A 11 41.55 -54.73 -40.21
C THR A 11 41.93 -54.33 -38.76
N THR A 12 42.25 -55.33 -37.94
CA THR A 12 42.89 -55.25 -36.61
C THR A 12 44.20 -54.45 -36.54
N LEU A 13 44.51 -53.89 -35.36
CA LEU A 13 45.83 -54.10 -34.75
C LEU A 13 45.84 -54.03 -33.20
N ARG A 14 46.73 -54.85 -32.64
CA ARG A 14 47.18 -55.06 -31.25
C ARG A 14 47.40 -53.76 -30.45
N ALA A 15 46.99 -53.62 -29.19
CA ALA A 15 47.38 -54.34 -27.94
C ALA A 15 48.61 -53.74 -27.22
N ALA A 16 48.69 -53.97 -25.90
CA ALA A 16 49.62 -53.41 -24.90
C ALA A 16 49.42 -51.90 -24.61
N ASP A 17 48.89 -51.51 -23.45
CA ASP A 17 49.43 -51.65 -22.08
C ASP A 17 50.63 -50.73 -21.80
N LYS A 18 50.31 -49.50 -21.37
CA LYS A 18 50.96 -48.75 -20.28
C LYS A 18 50.30 -47.37 -20.09
N MET A 19 50.60 -46.72 -18.97
CA MET A 19 50.18 -45.35 -18.60
C MET A 19 48.72 -45.14 -18.14
N SER A 20 48.07 -46.20 -17.66
CA SER A 20 47.13 -46.02 -16.54
C SER A 20 47.92 -45.57 -15.30
N ARG A 21 47.96 -44.24 -15.03
CA ARG A 21 48.23 -43.59 -13.71
C ARG A 21 48.40 -42.05 -13.71
N LEU A 22 48.29 -41.35 -14.84
CA LEU A 22 48.51 -39.88 -14.88
C LEU A 22 47.31 -39.00 -15.29
N ALA A 23 46.15 -39.61 -15.61
CA ALA A 23 44.93 -38.87 -16.00
C ALA A 23 43.87 -38.75 -14.88
N ALA A 24 44.18 -39.17 -13.65
CA ALA A 24 43.21 -39.28 -12.55
C ALA A 24 43.32 -38.17 -11.47
N THR A 25 44.22 -37.19 -11.64
CA THR A 25 44.48 -36.13 -10.64
C THR A 25 44.17 -34.71 -11.12
N LEU A 26 43.86 -34.50 -12.41
CA LEU A 26 43.49 -33.19 -12.95
C LEU A 26 41.97 -32.99 -13.16
N GLY A 27 41.16 -34.04 -12.98
CA GLY A 27 39.71 -33.99 -13.14
C GLY A 27 38.92 -33.55 -11.91
N PHE A 28 39.55 -33.44 -10.73
CA PHE A 28 38.89 -33.16 -9.44
C PHE A 28 39.13 -31.75 -8.88
N LEU A 29 39.84 -30.88 -9.61
CA LEU A 29 40.16 -29.52 -9.17
C LEU A 29 39.29 -28.41 -9.79
N LEU A 30 38.34 -28.75 -10.68
CA LEU A 30 37.51 -27.80 -11.43
C LEU A 30 36.02 -27.82 -11.06
N VAL A 31 35.60 -28.65 -10.10
CA VAL A 31 34.20 -28.73 -9.61
C VAL A 31 33.98 -27.89 -8.33
N SER A 32 35.04 -27.33 -7.74
CA SER A 32 34.99 -26.66 -6.43
C SER A 32 34.65 -25.16 -6.47
N LEU A 33 34.48 -24.55 -7.65
CA LEU A 33 34.38 -23.09 -7.83
C LEU A 33 32.97 -22.54 -8.09
N ILE A 34 31.93 -23.37 -8.02
CA ILE A 34 30.53 -22.91 -8.01
C ILE A 34 29.86 -23.32 -6.69
N ARG A 35 30.41 -22.83 -5.58
CA ARG A 35 29.59 -22.57 -4.40
C ARG A 35 28.79 -21.31 -4.69
N GLY A 36 27.57 -21.48 -5.22
CA GLY A 36 26.58 -20.42 -5.15
C GLY A 36 26.37 -20.10 -3.68
N THR A 37 26.77 -18.92 -3.24
CA THR A 37 26.42 -18.39 -1.92
C THR A 37 24.90 -18.25 -1.91
N THR A 38 24.22 -19.11 -1.18
CA THR A 38 22.83 -18.88 -0.79
C THR A 38 22.84 -17.68 0.13
N ALA A 39 22.64 -16.50 -0.44
CA ALA A 39 22.42 -15.27 0.29
C ALA A 39 21.25 -15.49 1.25
N ASP A 40 21.44 -15.18 2.53
CA ASP A 40 20.35 -15.31 3.49
C ASP A 40 19.35 -14.19 3.22
N THR A 41 18.10 -14.56 2.93
CA THR A 41 17.07 -13.61 2.51
C THR A 41 16.03 -13.38 3.60
N TRP A 42 15.79 -12.11 3.90
CA TRP A 42 14.69 -11.67 4.76
C TRP A 42 13.66 -10.92 3.91
N CYS A 43 12.40 -11.37 3.92
CA CYS A 43 11.33 -10.85 3.06
C CYS A 43 11.73 -10.77 1.56
N GLY A 44 12.49 -11.76 1.07
CA GLY A 44 12.95 -11.84 -0.32
C GLY A 44 14.12 -10.90 -0.67
N LYS A 45 14.70 -10.19 0.31
CA LYS A 45 15.91 -9.37 0.13
C LYS A 45 17.10 -10.00 0.84
N ASN A 46 18.24 -9.98 0.16
CA ASN A 46 19.56 -10.08 0.77
C ASN A 46 19.69 -9.03 1.89
N TYR A 47 20.15 -9.42 3.07
CA TYR A 47 20.27 -8.52 4.23
C TYR A 47 21.69 -8.37 4.77
N GLU A 48 22.67 -9.13 4.29
CA GLU A 48 24.06 -8.99 4.75
C GLU A 48 24.81 -7.88 4.00
N ALA A 49 25.78 -7.28 4.70
CA ALA A 49 26.59 -6.21 4.14
C ALA A 49 27.53 -6.72 3.05
N GLY A 50 27.38 -6.19 1.83
CA GLY A 50 28.17 -6.58 0.65
C GLY A 50 27.45 -7.51 -0.32
N GLU A 51 26.25 -8.00 0.03
CA GLU A 51 25.40 -8.75 -0.90
C GLU A 51 24.80 -7.85 -2.00
N PRO A 52 24.52 -8.39 -3.20
CA PRO A 52 23.92 -7.62 -4.28
C PRO A 52 22.46 -7.26 -3.97
N VAL A 53 22.00 -6.10 -4.43
CA VAL A 53 20.59 -5.70 -4.32
C VAL A 53 19.74 -6.53 -5.29
N VAL A 54 19.03 -7.52 -4.77
CA VAL A 54 18.04 -8.31 -5.51
C VAL A 54 16.65 -7.70 -5.31
N PRO A 55 15.85 -7.47 -6.37
CA PRO A 55 14.46 -7.04 -6.23
C PRO A 55 13.66 -8.08 -5.42
N PRO A 56 12.87 -7.68 -4.40
CA PRO A 56 12.29 -8.58 -3.40
C PRO A 56 11.21 -9.58 -3.90
N GLY A 57 10.98 -9.70 -5.21
CA GLY A 57 9.98 -10.62 -5.76
C GLY A 57 8.56 -10.36 -5.24
N GLY A 58 8.14 -9.10 -5.13
CA GLY A 58 6.80 -8.76 -4.64
C GLY A 58 5.70 -9.35 -5.52
N GLN A 59 4.67 -9.94 -4.91
CA GLN A 59 3.54 -10.53 -5.63
C GLN A 59 2.53 -9.50 -6.18
N PHE A 60 2.73 -8.21 -5.89
CA PHE A 60 1.91 -7.14 -6.45
C PHE A 60 2.23 -6.93 -7.93
N SER A 61 1.23 -7.14 -8.79
CA SER A 61 1.34 -6.84 -10.21
C SER A 61 1.60 -5.36 -10.45
N THR A 62 2.70 -5.04 -11.14
CA THR A 62 2.95 -3.67 -11.64
C THR A 62 1.80 -3.24 -12.56
N PRO A 63 1.14 -2.09 -12.32
CA PRO A 63 0.10 -1.58 -13.21
C PRO A 63 0.60 -1.40 -14.65
N ALA A 64 -0.22 -1.75 -15.63
CA ALA A 64 0.12 -1.55 -17.03
C ALA A 64 0.29 -0.05 -17.34
N PRO A 65 1.31 0.36 -18.13
CA PRO A 65 1.46 1.76 -18.53
C PRO A 65 0.34 2.20 -19.49
N SER A 66 0.05 3.50 -19.50
CA SER A 66 -0.89 4.13 -20.43
C SER A 66 -0.19 5.21 -21.24
N SER A 67 -0.45 5.27 -22.54
CA SER A 67 -0.03 6.39 -23.41
C SER A 67 -0.82 7.66 -23.16
N ASP A 68 -2.05 7.52 -22.66
CA ASP A 68 -2.98 8.61 -22.44
C ASP A 68 -3.03 9.00 -20.96
N PRO A 69 -3.21 10.30 -20.63
CA PRO A 69 -3.36 10.73 -19.25
C PRO A 69 -4.68 10.23 -18.66
N LEU A 70 -4.59 9.62 -17.48
CA LEU A 70 -5.72 9.15 -16.69
C LEU A 70 -5.87 10.01 -15.43
N LEU A 71 -7.09 10.38 -15.08
CA LEU A 71 -7.43 10.99 -13.79
C LEU A 71 -7.73 9.91 -12.76
N ALA A 72 -6.94 9.84 -11.69
CA ALA A 72 -7.22 8.98 -10.54
C ALA A 72 -7.96 9.77 -9.46
N PHE A 73 -9.24 10.06 -9.71
CA PHE A 73 -10.07 10.84 -8.79
C PHE A 73 -10.41 10.05 -7.52
N SER A 74 -10.18 10.67 -6.36
CA SER A 74 -10.35 10.07 -5.04
C SER A 74 -11.03 11.07 -4.08
N CYS A 75 -11.76 10.53 -3.09
CA CYS A 75 -12.21 11.30 -1.95
C CYS A 75 -12.21 10.47 -0.66
N SER A 76 -12.01 11.10 0.49
CA SER A 76 -12.18 10.45 1.79
C SER A 76 -12.48 11.47 2.90
N PRO A 77 -13.23 11.13 3.95
CA PRO A 77 -13.34 11.99 5.12
C PRO A 77 -11.99 12.05 5.84
N ALA A 78 -11.56 13.25 6.25
CA ALA A 78 -10.25 13.47 6.83
C ALA A 78 -10.02 12.72 8.15
N ILE A 79 -11.08 12.54 8.95
CA ILE A 79 -11.03 11.79 10.22
C ILE A 79 -11.92 10.56 10.14
N LYS A 80 -11.48 9.44 10.72
CA LYS A 80 -12.27 8.22 10.87
C LYS A 80 -12.07 7.58 12.27
N PRO A 81 -13.12 7.28 13.05
CA PRO A 81 -14.50 7.72 12.90
C PRO A 81 -14.72 9.15 13.44
N TYR A 82 -15.84 9.76 13.05
CA TYR A 82 -16.42 10.90 13.74
C TYR A 82 -17.32 10.45 14.90
N LEU A 83 -17.44 11.30 15.92
CA LEU A 83 -18.31 11.16 17.09
C LEU A 83 -19.23 12.39 17.25
N PRO A 84 -20.29 12.34 18.08
CA PRO A 84 -21.22 13.46 18.26
C PRO A 84 -20.56 14.76 18.73
N SER A 85 -19.47 14.65 19.49
CA SER A 85 -18.61 15.77 19.89
C SER A 85 -18.04 16.57 18.69
N ASP A 86 -17.76 15.90 17.57
CA ASP A 86 -17.23 16.53 16.34
C ASP A 86 -18.30 17.34 15.59
N ALA A 87 -19.59 17.14 15.83
CA ALA A 87 -20.67 17.86 15.13
C ALA A 87 -20.73 19.36 15.46
N SER A 88 -20.04 19.77 16.52
CA SER A 88 -19.83 21.17 16.88
C SER A 88 -18.82 21.91 15.97
N THR A 89 -17.93 21.19 15.30
CA THR A 89 -16.85 21.75 14.47
C THR A 89 -17.02 21.41 12.98
N THR A 90 -16.37 22.19 12.12
CA THR A 90 -16.36 21.96 10.67
C THR A 90 -15.45 20.79 10.34
N GLN A 91 -15.98 19.81 9.61
CA GLN A 91 -15.23 18.64 9.16
C GLN A 91 -14.80 18.81 7.70
N THR A 92 -13.85 17.99 7.22
CA THR A 92 -13.33 18.09 5.85
C THR A 92 -13.31 16.73 5.15
N PHE A 93 -13.61 16.74 3.85
CA PHE A 93 -13.22 15.69 2.92
C PHE A 93 -11.88 16.06 2.27
N LEU A 94 -10.99 15.09 2.16
CA LEU A 94 -9.80 15.15 1.33
C LEU A 94 -10.21 14.75 -0.09
N ILE A 95 -9.81 15.54 -1.09
CA ILE A 95 -10.13 15.33 -2.49
C ILE A 95 -8.82 15.33 -3.28
N ASP A 96 -8.56 14.25 -3.99
CA ASP A 96 -7.36 14.08 -4.81
C ASP A 96 -7.74 13.87 -6.27
N ALA A 97 -7.03 14.54 -7.18
CA ALA A 97 -7.21 14.39 -8.62
C ALA A 97 -5.87 14.31 -9.38
N PRO A 98 -4.91 13.45 -8.97
CA PRO A 98 -3.65 13.25 -9.68
C PRO A 98 -3.86 12.75 -11.12
N ILE A 99 -2.97 13.16 -12.00
CA ILE A 99 -2.86 12.65 -13.37
C ILE A 99 -1.80 11.55 -13.40
N VAL A 100 -2.18 10.38 -13.88
CA VAL A 100 -1.33 9.18 -13.93
C VAL A 100 -1.25 8.62 -15.34
N TYR A 101 -0.15 7.94 -15.64
CA TYR A 101 0.11 7.25 -16.92
C TYR A 101 0.20 5.74 -16.72
N SER A 102 -0.62 5.21 -15.80
CA SER A 102 -0.68 3.79 -15.48
C SER A 102 -2.10 3.41 -15.06
N HIS A 103 -2.52 2.21 -15.46
CA HIS A 103 -3.86 1.68 -15.22
C HIS A 103 -4.02 1.20 -13.77
N ILE A 104 -4.13 2.15 -12.84
CA ILE A 104 -4.48 1.91 -11.44
C ILE A 104 -6.00 1.90 -11.23
N ALA A 105 -6.45 1.27 -10.15
CA ALA A 105 -7.87 1.17 -9.83
C ALA A 105 -8.53 2.56 -9.70
N GLY A 106 -9.67 2.75 -10.37
CA GLY A 106 -10.40 4.03 -10.38
C GLY A 106 -9.84 5.11 -11.32
N ALA A 107 -8.68 4.89 -11.96
CA ALA A 107 -8.15 5.83 -12.94
C ALA A 107 -8.93 5.77 -14.27
N THR A 108 -9.32 6.93 -14.80
CA THR A 108 -10.15 7.05 -16.00
C THR A 108 -9.58 8.08 -16.98
N PRO A 109 -9.67 7.89 -18.31
CA PRO A 109 -9.08 8.82 -19.28
C PRO A 109 -9.58 10.27 -19.13
N ILE A 110 -8.67 11.24 -19.27
CA ILE A 110 -8.99 12.68 -19.23
C ILE A 110 -8.33 13.42 -20.39
N THR A 111 -9.13 14.19 -21.15
CA THR A 111 -8.60 15.05 -22.22
C THR A 111 -8.18 16.40 -21.66
N LEU A 112 -6.88 16.61 -21.43
CA LEU A 112 -6.32 17.89 -21.01
C LEU A 112 -6.07 18.82 -22.21
N PRO A 113 -6.34 20.14 -22.13
CA PRO A 113 -6.05 21.08 -23.20
C PRO A 113 -4.54 21.28 -23.38
N THR A 114 -4.08 21.31 -24.62
CA THR A 114 -2.64 21.39 -24.95
C THR A 114 -2.04 22.80 -24.91
N ARG A 115 -2.86 23.86 -24.83
CA ARG A 115 -2.41 25.27 -24.96
C ARG A 115 -3.13 26.30 -24.08
N SER A 116 -4.05 25.87 -23.21
CA SER A 116 -4.78 26.75 -22.28
C SER A 116 -4.63 26.25 -20.85
N SER A 117 -4.94 27.10 -19.87
CA SER A 117 -5.19 26.60 -18.52
C SER A 117 -6.27 25.52 -18.55
N ALA A 118 -6.03 24.41 -17.83
CA ALA A 118 -7.03 23.39 -17.64
C ALA A 118 -8.20 23.98 -16.83
N SER A 119 -9.43 23.69 -17.25
CA SER A 119 -10.61 24.02 -16.44
C SER A 119 -10.50 23.34 -15.07
N PRO A 120 -11.00 23.95 -13.98
CA PRO A 120 -11.08 23.25 -12.72
C PRO A 120 -12.08 22.09 -12.81
N LEU A 121 -11.82 21.04 -12.03
CA LEU A 121 -12.79 20.00 -11.71
C LEU A 121 -13.79 20.58 -10.69
N GLU A 122 -15.07 20.60 -11.02
CA GLU A 122 -16.15 20.96 -10.08
C GLU A 122 -16.55 19.73 -9.28
N VAL A 123 -16.37 19.77 -7.96
CA VAL A 123 -16.57 18.60 -7.09
C VAL A 123 -17.79 18.77 -6.20
N ILE A 124 -18.59 17.70 -6.15
CA ILE A 124 -19.76 17.55 -5.29
C ILE A 124 -19.55 16.29 -4.45
N VAL A 125 -19.64 16.42 -3.12
CA VAL A 125 -19.64 15.28 -2.19
C VAL A 125 -21.04 15.11 -1.65
N SER A 126 -21.59 13.89 -1.74
CA SER A 126 -22.95 13.58 -1.31
C SER A 126 -23.02 12.32 -0.47
N VAL A 127 -23.99 12.27 0.45
CA VAL A 127 -24.32 11.12 1.30
C VAL A 127 -25.83 10.93 1.22
N ASN A 128 -26.28 9.70 0.98
CA ASN A 128 -27.70 9.37 0.79
C ASN A 128 -28.43 10.31 -0.19
N GLY A 129 -27.76 10.73 -1.27
CA GLY A 129 -28.28 11.67 -2.26
C GLY A 129 -28.28 13.15 -1.85
N LYS A 130 -28.01 13.49 -0.59
CA LYS A 130 -27.88 14.87 -0.11
C LYS A 130 -26.45 15.37 -0.28
N THR A 131 -26.25 16.54 -0.89
CA THR A 131 -24.92 17.17 -0.95
C THR A 131 -24.46 17.63 0.43
N LEU A 132 -23.27 17.20 0.86
CA LEU A 132 -22.61 17.66 2.09
C LEU A 132 -21.54 18.72 1.83
N ALA A 133 -20.84 18.65 0.70
CA ALA A 133 -19.79 19.60 0.34
C ALA A 133 -19.76 19.90 -1.16
N ARG A 134 -19.26 21.08 -1.51
CA ARG A 134 -18.96 21.50 -2.89
C ARG A 134 -17.65 22.28 -2.92
N GLY A 135 -16.95 22.23 -4.05
CA GLY A 135 -15.81 23.10 -4.33
C GLY A 135 -15.17 22.73 -5.65
N SER A 136 -13.91 23.10 -5.84
CA SER A 136 -13.18 22.79 -7.07
C SER A 136 -11.67 22.65 -6.84
N LEU A 137 -11.01 21.99 -7.78
CA LEU A 137 -9.55 21.84 -7.83
C LEU A 137 -9.06 21.75 -9.27
N ALA A 138 -7.81 22.13 -9.53
CA ALA A 138 -7.18 21.88 -10.83
C ALA A 138 -6.93 20.37 -11.03
N PRO A 139 -6.87 19.87 -12.27
CA PRO A 139 -6.31 18.55 -12.53
C PRO A 139 -4.85 18.46 -12.05
N ASN A 140 -4.43 17.29 -11.60
CA ASN A 140 -3.14 17.04 -10.97
C ASN A 140 -2.92 17.83 -9.65
N ALA A 141 -3.97 17.98 -8.85
CA ALA A 141 -3.90 18.64 -7.55
C ALA A 141 -4.72 17.89 -6.48
N SER A 142 -4.60 18.35 -5.24
CA SER A 142 -5.39 17.91 -4.09
C SER A 142 -5.99 19.13 -3.38
N THR A 143 -7.14 18.98 -2.73
CA THR A 143 -7.79 20.03 -1.93
C THR A 143 -8.57 19.43 -0.76
N THR A 144 -9.11 20.29 0.10
CA THR A 144 -10.05 19.89 1.15
C THR A 144 -11.39 20.60 0.98
N LEU A 145 -12.50 19.88 1.20
CA LEU A 145 -13.85 20.41 1.13
C LEU A 145 -14.54 20.33 2.49
N SER A 146 -14.90 21.47 3.04
CA SER A 146 -15.57 21.59 4.34
C SER A 146 -17.02 21.11 4.30
N PHE A 147 -17.46 20.44 5.36
CA PHE A 147 -18.85 20.00 5.57
C PHE A 147 -19.22 20.01 7.07
N SER A 148 -20.50 19.77 7.37
CA SER A 148 -21.00 19.65 8.75
C SER A 148 -21.70 18.30 8.97
N LEU A 149 -21.50 17.73 10.16
CA LEU A 149 -22.17 16.50 10.60
C LEU A 149 -23.60 16.74 11.14
N LYS A 150 -24.02 18.01 11.34
CA LYS A 150 -25.32 18.37 11.93
C LYS A 150 -26.54 17.81 11.17
N ASP A 151 -26.36 17.56 9.88
CA ASP A 151 -27.36 17.04 8.96
C ASP A 151 -27.38 15.49 8.87
N LEU A 152 -26.48 14.82 9.60
CA LEU A 152 -26.41 13.37 9.73
C LEU A 152 -26.77 12.96 11.17
N SER A 153 -27.13 11.70 11.37
CA SER A 153 -27.38 11.13 12.70
C SER A 153 -26.27 10.14 13.07
N PRO A 154 -25.80 10.10 14.33
CA PRO A 154 -24.86 9.07 14.76
C PRO A 154 -25.47 7.67 14.59
N GLN A 155 -24.78 6.77 13.89
CA GLN A 155 -25.22 5.40 13.66
C GLN A 155 -24.04 4.42 13.57
N THR A 156 -24.28 3.14 13.87
CA THR A 156 -23.25 2.09 13.78
C THR A 156 -22.96 1.66 12.34
N ALA A 157 -23.92 1.84 11.43
CA ALA A 157 -23.74 1.63 10.00
C ALA A 157 -22.92 2.77 9.38
N LEU A 158 -22.10 2.44 8.38
CA LEU A 158 -21.34 3.43 7.63
C LEU A 158 -22.26 4.21 6.69
N TYR A 159 -21.98 5.49 6.50
CA TYR A 159 -22.60 6.29 5.46
C TYR A 159 -21.86 6.09 4.13
N ASP A 160 -22.59 5.73 3.09
CA ASP A 160 -22.07 5.69 1.73
C ASP A 160 -21.93 7.11 1.19
N VAL A 161 -20.69 7.47 0.85
CA VAL A 161 -20.32 8.77 0.29
C VAL A 161 -20.10 8.61 -1.21
N GLN A 162 -20.86 9.34 -2.01
CA GLN A 162 -20.64 9.47 -3.45
C GLN A 162 -20.04 10.84 -3.75
N CYS A 163 -18.83 10.84 -4.29
CA CYS A 163 -18.15 12.01 -4.80
C CYS A 163 -18.22 12.03 -6.32
N THR A 164 -18.46 13.20 -6.88
CA THR A 164 -18.56 13.42 -8.33
C THR A 164 -17.75 14.66 -8.70
N ALA A 165 -16.85 14.52 -9.67
CA ALA A 165 -16.07 15.62 -10.25
C ALA A 165 -16.47 15.82 -11.72
N ARG A 166 -16.83 17.05 -12.11
CA ARG A 166 -17.13 17.41 -13.51
C ARG A 166 -15.96 18.20 -14.10
N TYR A 167 -15.59 17.88 -15.34
CA TYR A 167 -14.53 18.57 -16.06
C TYR A 167 -15.04 19.04 -17.42
N GLY A 168 -15.12 20.37 -17.59
CA GLY A 168 -15.79 20.97 -18.74
C GLY A 168 -17.27 20.59 -18.83
N SER A 169 -17.80 20.60 -20.05
CA SER A 169 -19.23 20.30 -20.32
C SER A 169 -19.61 18.83 -20.14
N SER A 170 -18.67 17.91 -20.37
CA SER A 170 -19.00 16.53 -20.75
C SER A 170 -18.36 15.44 -19.88
N ALA A 171 -17.16 15.64 -19.35
CA ALA A 171 -16.48 14.60 -18.57
C ALA A 171 -16.96 14.61 -17.11
N THR A 172 -17.29 13.43 -16.58
CA THR A 172 -17.71 13.23 -15.19
C THR A 172 -16.98 12.04 -14.61
N TYR A 173 -16.37 12.23 -13.45
CA TYR A 173 -15.60 11.24 -12.71
C TYR A 173 -16.27 10.99 -11.36
N THR A 174 -16.21 9.75 -10.87
CA THR A 174 -16.92 9.33 -9.66
C THR A 174 -16.01 8.53 -8.75
N ALA A 175 -15.99 8.88 -7.47
CA ALA A 175 -15.30 8.14 -6.42
C ALA A 175 -16.27 7.82 -5.29
N ALA A 176 -16.15 6.64 -4.69
CA ALA A 176 -16.95 6.21 -3.55
C ALA A 176 -16.07 6.16 -2.29
N ALA A 177 -16.64 6.54 -1.15
CA ALA A 177 -15.99 6.46 0.15
C ALA A 177 -17.00 6.09 1.23
N GLN A 178 -16.50 5.78 2.43
CA GLN A 178 -17.33 5.52 3.60
C GLN A 178 -17.03 6.54 4.70
N LEU A 179 -18.09 7.07 5.30
CA LEU A 179 -18.03 7.98 6.44
C LEU A 179 -18.60 7.27 7.67
N ALA A 180 -17.74 7.04 8.66
CA ALA A 180 -18.13 6.53 9.97
C ALA A 180 -18.48 7.71 10.88
N TYR A 181 -19.76 7.88 11.23
CA TYR A 181 -20.22 8.83 12.24
C TYR A 181 -20.97 8.06 13.30
N LEU A 182 -20.23 7.63 14.33
CA LEU A 182 -20.69 6.65 15.30
C LEU A 182 -21.37 7.34 16.50
N PRO A 183 -22.29 6.67 17.21
CA PRO A 183 -22.75 7.10 18.53
C PRO A 183 -21.58 7.17 19.52
N ASP A 184 -21.74 7.91 20.61
CA ASP A 184 -20.76 7.91 21.69
C ASP A 184 -20.55 6.49 22.26
N PRO A 185 -19.30 6.13 22.64
CA PRO A 185 -19.02 4.83 23.21
C PRO A 185 -19.70 4.66 24.59
N PRO A 186 -20.09 3.44 24.98
CA PRO A 186 -20.54 3.15 26.34
C PRO A 186 -19.52 3.60 27.39
N ALA A 187 -20.01 4.01 28.56
CA ALA A 187 -19.19 4.50 29.66
C ALA A 187 -18.01 3.54 29.99
N GLY A 188 -16.83 4.11 30.21
CA GLY A 188 -15.59 3.35 30.45
C GLY A 188 -14.90 2.82 29.19
N ARG A 189 -15.38 3.15 27.98
CA ARG A 189 -14.70 2.85 26.71
C ARG A 189 -14.21 4.13 26.03
N SER A 190 -13.12 4.02 25.30
CA SER A 190 -12.55 5.08 24.45
C SER A 190 -12.68 4.73 22.97
N VAL A 191 -12.51 5.74 22.11
CA VAL A 191 -12.46 5.59 20.66
C VAL A 191 -11.17 6.24 20.17
N THR A 192 -10.34 5.48 19.47
CA THR A 192 -9.20 6.03 18.72
C THR A 192 -9.71 6.47 17.35
N LYS A 193 -9.29 7.67 16.91
CA LYS A 193 -9.54 8.17 15.55
C LYS A 193 -8.26 8.09 14.74
N MET A 194 -8.38 8.07 13.42
CA MET A 194 -7.27 8.21 12.47
C MET A 194 -7.47 9.49 11.66
N ASP A 195 -6.41 10.27 11.50
CA ASP A 195 -6.35 11.45 10.65
C ASP A 195 -5.65 11.11 9.33
N LEU A 196 -6.43 11.02 8.25
CA LEU A 196 -5.93 10.69 6.91
C LEU A 196 -5.11 11.81 6.26
N ARG A 197 -5.06 13.02 6.83
CA ARG A 197 -4.16 14.10 6.36
C ARG A 197 -2.70 13.82 6.71
N THR A 198 -2.47 13.10 7.80
CA THR A 198 -1.15 12.94 8.43
C THR A 198 -0.77 11.47 8.65
N GLY A 199 -1.75 10.56 8.59
CA GLY A 199 -1.60 9.16 9.03
C GLY A 199 -1.63 8.99 10.55
N ALA A 200 -1.80 10.07 11.33
CA ALA A 200 -1.75 10.03 12.77
C ALA A 200 -2.95 9.29 13.39
N LEU A 201 -2.71 8.58 14.49
CA LEU A 201 -3.76 8.16 15.40
C LEU A 201 -4.04 9.29 16.40
N LEU A 202 -5.30 9.49 16.75
CA LEU A 202 -5.73 10.46 17.74
C LEU A 202 -6.49 9.74 18.86
N ALA A 203 -6.15 10.02 20.12
CA ALA A 203 -6.86 9.47 21.27
C ALA A 203 -7.12 10.56 22.33
N GLN A 204 -8.07 10.29 23.23
CA GLN A 204 -8.23 11.08 24.45
C GLN A 204 -7.28 10.57 25.55
N PRO A 205 -6.85 11.42 26.50
CA PRO A 205 -6.02 11.01 27.62
C PRO A 205 -6.61 9.84 28.41
N ALA A 206 -5.79 8.81 28.66
CA ALA A 206 -6.17 7.60 29.39
C ALA A 206 -6.26 7.80 30.93
N ASN A 207 -6.59 9.01 31.39
CA ASN A 207 -6.62 9.43 32.79
C ASN A 207 -8.01 9.30 33.45
N GLY A 208 -9.01 8.77 32.72
CA GLY A 208 -10.39 8.63 33.18
C GLY A 208 -11.20 9.94 33.29
N LYS A 209 -10.59 11.10 33.03
CA LYS A 209 -11.21 12.44 33.09
C LYS A 209 -11.66 12.96 31.72
N GLY A 210 -11.37 12.19 30.65
CA GLY A 210 -11.55 12.64 29.27
C GLY A 210 -10.55 13.73 28.88
N GLY A 211 -10.82 14.39 27.77
CA GLY A 211 -10.00 15.49 27.26
C GLY A 211 -10.20 15.73 25.76
N SER A 212 -9.39 16.63 25.20
CA SER A 212 -9.26 16.78 23.75
C SER A 212 -8.67 15.53 23.11
N TYR A 213 -8.86 15.38 21.81
CA TYR A 213 -8.14 14.38 21.02
C TYR A 213 -6.73 14.89 20.71
N GLU A 214 -5.72 14.08 21.03
CA GLU A 214 -4.30 14.38 20.84
C GLU A 214 -3.63 13.28 20.00
N THR A 215 -2.58 13.65 19.26
CA THR A 215 -1.82 12.72 18.41
C THR A 215 -1.07 11.69 19.25
N VAL A 216 -1.27 10.42 18.93
CA VAL A 216 -0.53 9.29 19.50
C VAL A 216 0.45 8.76 18.46
N PHE A 217 1.73 8.68 18.83
CA PHE A 217 2.74 7.97 18.08
C PHE A 217 2.94 6.58 18.71
N PRO A 218 2.51 5.48 18.05
CA PRO A 218 2.61 4.15 18.63
C PRO A 218 4.06 3.63 18.55
N VAL A 219 4.77 3.65 19.68
CA VAL A 219 6.06 2.97 19.83
C VAL A 219 5.79 1.48 20.06
N GLY A 220 6.01 0.68 19.02
CA GLY A 220 5.92 -0.78 19.10
C GLY A 220 7.27 -1.40 19.48
N PHE A 221 7.26 -2.28 20.48
CA PHE A 221 8.41 -3.14 20.79
C PHE A 221 7.98 -4.60 20.91
N TYR A 222 8.82 -5.52 20.47
CA TYR A 222 8.56 -6.95 20.56
C TYR A 222 9.21 -7.51 21.82
N THR A 223 8.39 -8.05 22.72
CA THR A 223 8.85 -8.72 23.95
C THR A 223 7.89 -9.86 24.31
N SER A 224 8.29 -10.73 25.25
CA SER A 224 7.37 -11.70 25.84
C SER A 224 6.43 -11.02 26.86
N PHE A 225 5.22 -11.56 27.04
CA PHE A 225 4.33 -11.06 28.09
C PHE A 225 4.94 -11.25 29.50
N ASP A 226 5.75 -12.30 29.67
CA ASP A 226 6.49 -12.56 30.91
C ASP A 226 7.42 -11.40 31.28
N TYR A 227 8.11 -10.79 30.30
CA TYR A 227 8.98 -9.62 30.53
C TYR A 227 8.19 -8.41 31.06
N LEU A 228 6.99 -8.17 30.52
CA LEU A 228 6.09 -7.11 31.00
C LEU A 228 5.55 -7.38 32.41
N THR A 229 5.14 -8.62 32.68
CA THR A 229 4.57 -8.99 34.00
C THR A 229 5.62 -9.12 35.10
N ALA A 230 6.88 -9.41 34.75
CA ALA A 230 7.99 -9.46 35.70
C ALA A 230 8.33 -8.08 36.28
N ASN A 231 8.24 -7.01 35.46
CA ASN A 231 8.37 -5.64 35.95
C ASN A 231 7.60 -4.63 35.09
N LEU A 232 6.52 -4.08 35.65
CA LEU A 232 5.75 -3.02 34.97
C LEU A 232 6.48 -1.67 34.92
N SER A 233 7.51 -1.41 35.74
CA SER A 233 8.26 -0.14 35.67
C SER A 233 9.06 0.00 34.37
N THR A 234 9.32 -1.10 33.66
CA THR A 234 9.95 -1.06 32.33
C THR A 234 9.07 -0.36 31.29
N ILE A 235 7.75 -0.23 31.53
CA ILE A 235 6.87 0.61 30.72
C ILE A 235 7.23 2.10 30.88
N ASP A 236 7.57 2.54 32.09
CA ASP A 236 8.00 3.92 32.37
C ASP A 236 9.36 4.21 31.71
N GLU A 237 10.29 3.23 31.71
CA GLU A 237 11.58 3.33 31.02
C GLU A 237 11.44 3.43 29.50
N ILE A 238 10.45 2.73 28.90
CA ILE A 238 10.14 2.82 27.47
C ILE A 238 9.45 4.15 27.13
N ALA A 239 8.60 4.66 28.03
CA ALA A 239 7.95 5.96 27.87
C ALA A 239 8.89 7.17 28.02
N ALA A 240 10.11 6.95 28.51
CA ALA A 240 11.14 7.98 28.71
C ALA A 240 12.19 8.07 27.58
N GLN A 241 12.03 7.28 26.50
CA GLN A 241 12.91 7.26 25.32
C GLN A 241 12.43 8.20 24.20
#